data_AF-U2QHR4-F1
#
_entry.id   AF-U2QHR4-F1
#
_cell.length_a   1.000
_cell.length_b   1.000
_cell.length_c   1.000
_cell.angle_alpha   90.00
_cell.angle_beta   90.00
_cell.angle_gamma   90.00
#
_symmetry.space_group_name_H-M   'P 1'
#
loop_
_entity.id
_entity.type
_entity.pdbx_description
1 polymer ?
#
loop_
_entity_poly.entity_id
_entity_poly.type
_entity_poly.pdbx_seq_one_letter_code
_entity_poly.pdbx_strand_id
1 'polypeptide(L)'
;MTMRTVRLKDVVLGEGPPKVIVPITGTTADEVLAGAEALTPHEIDIVEWRVDFLGTAPDVGAAVALAGPLAARLGGRGLLATFRTADEGGEKAISAQDYVALNSALIDSGHVDAVDVEFFRGPQVVREVIDAAHARAVAVVASNHDFDATPSAEEIVSRLRRMQEAGADVPKLACTPHDTGDLLTLLSATWLMSAHHADRPIITMSMGREGMLSRMTGAFFGSAATFGMVGRPSAPGQIPVGELNRILGLLGEWAPEH
;
A
#
# COMPACT_ATOMS: atom_id res chain seq x y z
N MET A 1 -2.44 -6.89 22.36
CA MET A 1 -1.16 -7.48 21.88
C MET A 1 -0.16 -6.34 21.74
N THR A 2 1.14 -6.58 21.91
CA THR A 2 2.14 -5.52 21.65
C THR A 2 2.25 -5.32 20.14
N MET A 3 2.07 -4.09 19.67
CA MET A 3 2.17 -3.74 18.25
C MET A 3 3.59 -4.00 17.73
N ARG A 4 3.74 -4.81 16.69
CA ARG A 4 5.00 -4.99 15.95
C ARG A 4 5.07 -3.99 14.81
N THR A 5 6.00 -3.06 14.90
CA THR A 5 6.13 -1.99 13.92
C THR A 5 6.95 -2.46 12.72
N VAL A 6 6.71 -1.84 11.56
CA VAL A 6 7.37 -2.22 10.30
C VAL A 6 8.22 -1.04 9.84
N ARG A 7 9.52 -1.27 9.70
CA ARG A 7 10.49 -0.23 9.29
C ARG A 7 10.80 -0.34 7.81
N LEU A 8 10.57 0.75 7.08
CA LEU A 8 10.97 0.94 5.68
C LEU A 8 11.96 2.10 5.65
N LYS A 9 13.27 1.80 5.62
CA LYS A 9 14.34 2.78 5.81
C LYS A 9 14.15 3.58 7.11
N ASP A 10 14.00 4.89 7.01
CA ASP A 10 13.82 5.79 8.16
C ASP A 10 12.36 5.89 8.61
N VAL A 11 11.41 5.34 7.84
CA VAL A 11 9.98 5.37 8.15
C VAL A 11 9.58 4.14 8.97
N VAL A 12 8.79 4.37 10.01
CA VAL A 12 8.20 3.31 10.84
C VAL A 12 6.68 3.35 10.73
N LEU A 13 6.09 2.25 10.24
CA LEU A 13 4.66 2.01 10.22
C LEU A 13 4.21 1.41 11.56
N GLY A 14 3.09 1.90 12.08
CA GLY A 14 2.53 1.49 13.38
C GLY A 14 2.98 2.33 14.57
N GLU A 15 3.74 3.40 14.34
CA GLU A 15 4.13 4.39 15.34
C GLU A 15 3.81 5.82 14.86
N GLY A 16 3.32 6.66 15.77
CA GLY A 16 3.03 8.07 15.49
C GLY A 16 1.92 8.27 14.44
N PRO A 17 1.94 9.39 13.70
CA PRO A 17 0.89 9.70 12.73
C PRO A 17 0.90 8.72 11.54
N PRO A 18 -0.25 8.54 10.85
CA PRO A 18 -0.31 7.77 9.61
C PRO A 18 0.69 8.27 8.59
N LYS A 19 1.39 7.34 7.93
CA LYS A 19 2.38 7.65 6.90
C LYS A 19 1.72 7.88 5.54
N VAL A 20 2.29 8.76 4.74
CA VAL A 20 1.77 9.11 3.42
C VAL A 20 2.56 8.39 2.34
N ILE A 21 1.83 7.57 1.59
CA ILE A 21 2.32 6.82 0.44
C ILE A 21 1.93 7.58 -0.83
N VAL A 22 2.88 7.80 -1.74
CA VAL A 22 2.59 8.41 -3.05
C VAL A 22 3.04 7.48 -4.19
N PRO A 23 2.15 7.15 -5.14
CA PRO A 23 2.46 6.26 -6.23
C PRO A 23 3.13 6.96 -7.42
N ILE A 24 4.06 6.26 -8.07
CA ILE A 24 4.62 6.57 -9.39
C ILE A 24 3.99 5.61 -10.40
N THR A 25 3.37 6.17 -11.44
CA THR A 25 2.62 5.45 -12.49
C THR A 25 3.18 5.74 -13.90
N GLY A 26 4.49 5.99 -14.01
CA GLY A 26 5.13 6.24 -15.30
C GLY A 26 5.05 5.02 -16.21
N THR A 27 4.83 5.24 -17.50
CA THR A 27 4.69 4.17 -18.50
C THR A 27 6.00 3.81 -19.19
N THR A 28 7.03 4.64 -19.02
CA THR A 28 8.39 4.40 -19.51
C THR A 28 9.40 4.55 -18.38
N ALA A 29 10.62 4.04 -18.57
CA ALA A 29 11.70 4.21 -17.60
C ALA A 29 11.95 5.69 -17.29
N ASP A 30 11.99 6.54 -18.32
CA ASP A 30 12.21 7.98 -18.14
C ASP A 30 11.07 8.64 -17.36
N GLU A 31 9.80 8.28 -17.63
CA GLU A 31 8.65 8.79 -16.88
C GLU A 31 8.65 8.34 -15.42
N VAL A 32 9.04 7.09 -15.14
CA VAL A 32 9.16 6.58 -13.75
C VAL A 32 10.23 7.36 -12.99
N LEU A 33 11.38 7.58 -13.61
CA LEU A 33 12.50 8.30 -13.00
C LEU A 33 12.20 9.79 -12.81
N ALA A 34 11.56 10.44 -13.80
CA ALA A 34 11.08 11.81 -13.68
C ALA A 34 9.98 11.94 -12.60
N GLY A 35 9.12 10.92 -12.46
CA GLY A 35 8.13 10.82 -11.39
C GLY A 35 8.79 10.87 -10.02
N ALA A 36 9.87 10.09 -9.81
CA ALA A 36 10.63 10.10 -8.56
C ALA A 36 11.23 11.49 -8.25
N GLU A 37 11.81 12.17 -9.25
CA GLU A 37 12.34 13.52 -9.09
C GLU A 37 11.24 14.52 -8.69
N ALA A 38 10.06 14.41 -9.29
CA ALA A 38 8.91 15.26 -9.00
C ALA A 38 8.37 15.10 -7.56
N LEU A 39 8.65 13.98 -6.88
CA LEU A 39 8.28 13.77 -5.48
C LEU A 39 9.21 14.48 -4.49
N THR A 40 10.43 14.86 -4.91
CA THR A 40 11.44 15.49 -4.05
C THR A 40 10.95 16.66 -3.19
N PRO A 41 10.22 17.67 -3.74
CA PRO A 41 9.80 18.84 -2.96
C PRO A 41 8.62 18.57 -2.02
N HIS A 42 8.06 17.36 -2.02
CA HIS A 42 6.89 17.01 -1.22
C HIS A 42 7.28 16.23 0.03
N GLU A 43 6.56 16.48 1.12
CA GLU A 43 6.62 15.69 2.34
C GLU A 43 5.90 14.35 2.10
N ILE A 44 6.68 13.30 1.87
CA ILE A 44 6.21 11.95 1.55
C ILE A 44 7.06 10.97 2.36
N ASP A 45 6.41 9.98 2.97
CA ASP A 45 7.08 8.97 3.77
C ASP A 45 7.56 7.80 2.89
N ILE A 46 6.66 7.25 2.08
CA ILE A 46 6.90 6.05 1.28
C ILE A 46 6.51 6.33 -0.17
N VAL A 47 7.30 5.82 -1.11
CA VAL A 47 6.96 5.85 -2.53
C VAL A 47 6.49 4.48 -2.97
N GLU A 48 5.31 4.40 -3.58
CA GLU A 48 4.85 3.20 -4.26
C GLU A 48 5.25 3.27 -5.73
N TRP A 49 5.90 2.23 -6.25
CA TRP A 49 6.08 2.07 -7.69
C TRP A 49 5.02 1.10 -8.23
N ARG A 50 4.10 1.62 -9.03
CA ARG A 50 3.08 0.85 -9.73
C ARG A 50 3.66 0.25 -11.00
N VAL A 51 4.28 -0.92 -10.86
CA VAL A 51 4.98 -1.64 -11.95
C VAL A 51 4.03 -1.98 -13.10
N ASP A 52 2.75 -2.21 -12.80
CA ASP A 52 1.73 -2.54 -13.81
C ASP A 52 1.49 -1.43 -14.85
N PHE A 53 1.83 -0.17 -14.55
CA PHE A 53 1.77 0.92 -15.53
C PHE A 53 2.91 0.90 -16.55
N LEU A 54 4.05 0.26 -16.22
CA LEU A 54 5.21 0.25 -17.11
C LEU A 54 4.85 -0.44 -18.42
N GLY A 55 5.09 0.20 -19.56
CA GLY A 55 4.72 -0.31 -20.88
C GLY A 55 5.28 -1.71 -21.15
N THR A 56 6.50 -1.98 -20.68
CA THR A 56 7.18 -3.28 -20.80
C THR A 56 6.72 -4.34 -19.80
N ALA A 57 5.93 -4.00 -18.78
CA ALA A 57 5.47 -4.97 -17.80
C ALA A 57 4.59 -6.06 -18.48
N PRO A 58 4.69 -7.33 -18.05
CA PRO A 58 5.41 -7.83 -16.86
C PRO A 58 6.86 -8.30 -17.11
N ASP A 59 7.61 -7.69 -18.04
CA ASP A 59 9.03 -8.02 -18.26
C ASP A 59 9.86 -7.83 -16.97
N VAL A 60 10.26 -8.98 -16.39
CA VAL A 60 11.03 -9.06 -15.14
C VAL A 60 12.40 -8.39 -15.26
N GLY A 61 13.08 -8.58 -16.40
CA GLY A 61 14.41 -8.00 -16.61
C GLY A 61 14.36 -6.48 -16.69
N ALA A 62 13.36 -5.95 -17.42
CA ALA A 62 13.13 -4.52 -17.50
C ALA A 62 12.77 -3.90 -16.13
N ALA A 63 11.93 -4.57 -15.34
CA ALA A 63 11.56 -4.11 -14.01
C ALA A 63 12.77 -4.07 -13.05
N VAL A 64 13.56 -5.14 -12.97
CA VAL A 64 14.76 -5.20 -12.12
C VAL A 64 15.80 -4.16 -12.54
N ALA A 65 16.03 -3.98 -13.84
CA ALA A 65 16.96 -2.98 -14.35
C ALA A 65 16.56 -1.54 -13.99
N LEU A 66 15.25 -1.26 -13.84
CA LEU A 66 14.73 0.05 -13.46
C LEU A 66 14.67 0.29 -11.95
N ALA A 67 14.53 -0.77 -11.15
CA ALA A 67 14.39 -0.69 -9.69
C ALA A 67 15.57 0.03 -9.02
N GLY A 68 16.82 -0.27 -9.43
CA GLY A 68 18.02 0.35 -8.88
C GLY A 68 18.11 1.85 -9.16
N PRO A 69 18.05 2.30 -10.43
CA PRO A 69 17.99 3.72 -10.77
C PRO A 69 16.84 4.48 -10.11
N LEU A 70 15.68 3.84 -9.94
CA LEU A 70 14.55 4.42 -9.21
C LEU A 70 14.87 4.62 -7.73
N ALA A 71 15.30 3.57 -7.04
CA ALA A 71 15.65 3.63 -5.62
C ALA A 71 16.74 4.69 -5.33
N ALA A 72 17.74 4.82 -6.21
CA ALA A 72 18.78 5.83 -6.10
C ALA A 72 18.23 7.27 -6.12
N ARG A 73 17.21 7.55 -6.94
CA ARG A 73 16.55 8.86 -7.01
C ARG A 73 15.69 9.19 -5.79
N LEU A 74 15.24 8.18 -5.05
CA LEU A 74 14.42 8.38 -3.86
C LEU A 74 15.22 8.83 -2.64
N GLY A 75 16.55 8.87 -2.72
CA GLY A 75 17.40 9.48 -1.70
C GLY A 75 17.27 8.85 -0.31
N GLY A 76 16.96 7.55 -0.25
CA GLY A 76 16.78 6.82 1.01
C GLY A 76 15.33 6.71 1.50
N ARG A 77 14.34 7.27 0.78
CA ARG A 77 12.92 7.01 1.07
C ARG A 77 12.57 5.54 0.78
N GLY A 78 11.65 4.99 1.56
CA GLY A 78 11.19 3.61 1.39
C GLY A 78 10.49 3.39 0.05
N LEU A 79 10.84 2.31 -0.65
CA LEU A 79 10.23 1.91 -1.93
C LEU A 79 9.35 0.67 -1.76
N LEU A 80 8.04 0.84 -1.97
CA LEU A 80 7.05 -0.23 -2.11
C LEU A 80 6.85 -0.55 -3.59
N ALA A 81 7.22 -1.76 -4.02
CA ALA A 81 6.90 -2.21 -5.38
C ALA A 81 5.54 -2.91 -5.42
N THR A 82 4.67 -2.48 -6.32
CA THR A 82 3.31 -3.00 -6.47
C THR A 82 3.06 -3.34 -7.94
N PHE A 83 2.79 -4.60 -8.23
CA PHE A 83 2.10 -4.98 -9.46
C PHE A 83 0.63 -5.21 -9.12
N ARG A 84 -0.21 -4.21 -9.39
CA ARG A 84 -1.67 -4.37 -9.26
C ARG A 84 -2.19 -5.09 -10.49
N THR A 85 -2.86 -6.21 -10.30
CA THR A 85 -3.44 -6.96 -11.42
C THR A 85 -4.72 -6.29 -11.91
N ALA A 86 -5.07 -6.51 -13.17
CA ALA A 86 -6.35 -6.04 -13.73
C ALA A 86 -7.57 -6.54 -12.93
N ASP A 87 -7.48 -7.72 -12.31
CA ASP A 87 -8.55 -8.29 -11.48
C ASP A 87 -8.80 -7.47 -10.20
N GLU A 88 -7.76 -6.80 -9.68
CA GLU A 88 -7.85 -5.85 -8.58
C GLU A 88 -7.66 -4.40 -9.07
N GLY A 89 -8.08 -4.07 -10.30
CA GLY A 89 -8.15 -2.68 -10.80
C GLY A 89 -6.82 -2.05 -11.22
N GLY A 90 -5.83 -2.88 -11.57
CA GLY A 90 -4.57 -2.45 -12.18
C GLY A 90 -4.60 -2.41 -13.71
N GLU A 91 -3.50 -1.98 -14.32
CA GLU A 91 -3.46 -1.73 -15.77
C GLU A 91 -3.24 -3.00 -16.61
N LYS A 92 -2.74 -4.08 -16.01
CA LYS A 92 -2.28 -5.27 -16.74
C LYS A 92 -2.68 -6.58 -16.07
N ALA A 93 -3.01 -7.56 -16.90
CA ALA A 93 -3.12 -8.95 -16.48
C ALA A 93 -1.73 -9.60 -16.38
N ILE A 94 -1.59 -10.58 -15.50
CA ILE A 94 -0.35 -11.35 -15.30
C ILE A 94 -0.69 -12.76 -14.83
N SER A 95 0.08 -13.75 -15.28
CA SER A 95 -0.09 -15.13 -14.81
C SER A 95 0.31 -15.28 -13.34
N ALA A 96 -0.10 -16.38 -12.69
CA ALA A 96 0.36 -16.68 -11.33
C ALA A 96 1.89 -16.82 -11.27
N GLN A 97 2.47 -17.53 -12.25
CA GLN A 97 3.90 -17.79 -12.33
C GLN A 97 4.72 -16.52 -12.58
N ASP A 98 4.31 -15.67 -13.53
CA ASP A 98 5.04 -14.43 -13.84
C ASP A 98 4.96 -13.43 -12.70
N TYR A 99 3.87 -13.42 -11.94
CA TYR A 99 3.73 -12.57 -10.75
C TYR A 99 4.69 -12.99 -9.63
N VAL A 100 4.84 -14.30 -9.37
CA VAL A 100 5.83 -14.81 -8.42
C VAL A 100 7.23 -14.47 -8.91
N ALA A 101 7.51 -14.68 -10.20
CA ALA A 101 8.82 -14.39 -10.80
C ALA A 101 9.18 -12.89 -10.69
N LEU A 102 8.24 -12.01 -11.02
CA LEU A 102 8.42 -10.56 -10.92
C LEU A 102 8.69 -10.12 -9.48
N ASN A 103 7.85 -10.52 -8.53
CA ASN A 103 8.03 -10.13 -7.13
C ASN A 103 9.33 -10.69 -6.57
N SER A 104 9.64 -11.96 -6.80
CA SER A 104 10.87 -12.61 -6.32
C SER A 104 12.11 -11.92 -6.88
N ALA A 105 12.11 -11.55 -8.16
CA ALA A 105 13.23 -10.85 -8.77
C ALA A 105 13.40 -9.41 -8.25
N LEU A 106 12.30 -8.70 -8.00
CA LEU A 106 12.35 -7.37 -7.37
C LEU A 106 12.89 -7.47 -5.94
N ILE A 107 12.45 -8.46 -5.16
CA ILE A 107 12.95 -8.77 -3.82
C ILE A 107 14.46 -9.06 -3.87
N ASP A 108 14.89 -10.00 -4.72
CA ASP A 108 16.30 -10.41 -4.84
C ASP A 108 17.23 -9.31 -5.37
N SER A 109 16.68 -8.30 -6.06
CA SER A 109 17.46 -7.15 -6.52
C SER A 109 18.05 -6.31 -5.38
N GLY A 110 17.45 -6.36 -4.19
CA GLY A 110 17.84 -5.55 -3.03
C GLY A 110 17.55 -4.06 -3.18
N HIS A 111 16.73 -3.66 -4.16
CA HIS A 111 16.38 -2.26 -4.44
C HIS A 111 15.02 -1.82 -3.89
N VAL A 112 14.20 -2.76 -3.41
CA VAL A 112 12.87 -2.49 -2.83
C VAL A 112 12.90 -2.76 -1.32
N ASP A 113 12.13 -1.99 -0.56
CA ASP A 113 12.01 -2.15 0.90
C ASP A 113 10.73 -2.93 1.26
N ALA A 114 9.73 -2.88 0.39
CA ALA A 114 8.50 -3.64 0.52
C ALA A 114 7.96 -4.07 -0.86
N VAL A 115 7.15 -5.14 -0.85
CA VAL A 115 6.33 -5.56 -2.00
C VAL A 115 4.85 -5.66 -1.60
N ASP A 116 3.95 -5.33 -2.52
CA ASP A 116 2.52 -5.56 -2.38
C ASP A 116 2.12 -6.91 -2.98
N VAL A 117 1.48 -7.75 -2.16
CA VAL A 117 1.06 -9.12 -2.53
C VAL A 117 -0.45 -9.23 -2.45
N GLU A 118 -1.12 -9.42 -3.59
CA GLU A 118 -2.57 -9.63 -3.65
C GLU A 118 -2.95 -10.95 -2.97
N PHE A 119 -3.69 -10.86 -1.87
CA PHE A 119 -3.96 -11.96 -0.96
C PHE A 119 -4.83 -13.06 -1.57
N PHE A 120 -5.67 -12.73 -2.56
CA PHE A 120 -6.59 -13.67 -3.19
C PHE A 120 -6.04 -14.32 -4.46
N ARG A 121 -4.76 -14.13 -4.80
CA ARG A 121 -4.10 -14.82 -5.94
C ARG A 121 -3.79 -16.29 -5.73
N GLY A 122 -4.29 -16.86 -4.63
CA GLY A 122 -4.13 -18.26 -4.26
C GLY A 122 -3.05 -18.46 -3.20
N PRO A 123 -3.28 -19.39 -2.26
CA PRO A 123 -2.44 -19.53 -1.07
C PRO A 123 -1.01 -19.97 -1.39
N GLN A 124 -0.77 -20.65 -2.51
CA GLN A 124 0.59 -21.02 -2.93
C GLN A 124 1.38 -19.79 -3.40
N VAL A 125 0.81 -18.99 -4.31
CA VAL A 125 1.43 -17.74 -4.81
C VAL A 125 1.77 -16.79 -3.67
N VAL A 126 0.81 -16.57 -2.76
CA VAL A 126 0.99 -15.68 -1.61
C VAL A 126 2.12 -16.16 -0.70
N ARG A 127 2.16 -17.45 -0.36
CA ARG A 127 3.22 -18.01 0.48
C ARG A 127 4.60 -17.92 -0.18
N GLU A 128 4.70 -18.29 -1.45
CA GLU A 128 5.97 -18.23 -2.19
C GLU A 128 6.58 -16.82 -2.17
N VAL A 129 5.77 -15.79 -2.40
CA VAL A 129 6.26 -14.39 -2.38
C VAL A 129 6.58 -13.92 -0.95
N ILE A 130 5.75 -14.26 0.04
CA ILE A 130 6.02 -13.91 1.44
C ILE A 130 7.32 -14.53 1.93
N ASP A 131 7.51 -15.83 1.70
CA ASP A 131 8.71 -16.55 2.12
C ASP A 131 9.96 -15.96 1.45
N ALA A 132 9.88 -15.63 0.16
CA ALA A 132 10.97 -14.97 -0.56
C ALA A 132 11.31 -13.59 0.02
N ALA A 133 10.30 -12.77 0.31
CA ALA A 133 10.47 -11.43 0.87
C ALA A 133 11.12 -11.49 2.26
N HIS A 134 10.61 -12.34 3.15
CA HIS A 134 11.14 -12.51 4.50
C HIS A 134 12.56 -13.07 4.51
N ALA A 135 12.91 -13.97 3.58
CA ALA A 135 14.28 -14.46 3.42
C ALA A 135 15.29 -13.36 3.05
N ARG A 136 14.82 -12.23 2.51
CA ARG A 136 15.63 -11.04 2.15
C ARG A 136 15.38 -9.83 3.05
N ALA A 137 14.62 -9.99 4.14
CA ALA A 137 14.20 -8.89 5.01
C ALA A 137 13.48 -7.74 4.27
N VAL A 138 12.72 -8.07 3.22
CA VAL A 138 11.80 -7.17 2.52
C VAL A 138 10.42 -7.32 3.15
N ALA A 139 9.75 -6.21 3.44
CA ALA A 139 8.43 -6.23 4.07
C ALA A 139 7.33 -6.58 3.06
N VAL A 140 6.26 -7.22 3.53
CA VAL A 140 5.11 -7.59 2.70
C VAL A 140 3.86 -6.81 3.10
N VAL A 141 3.32 -6.07 2.14
CA VAL A 141 1.96 -5.50 2.21
C VAL A 141 1.00 -6.48 1.55
N ALA A 142 0.33 -7.35 2.31
CA ALA A 142 -0.68 -8.23 1.72
C ALA A 142 -1.98 -7.46 1.51
N SER A 143 -2.47 -7.42 0.29
CA SER A 143 -3.54 -6.51 -0.10
C SER A 143 -4.77 -7.22 -0.64
N ASN A 144 -5.93 -6.58 -0.49
CA ASN A 144 -7.15 -6.94 -1.19
C ASN A 144 -7.91 -5.67 -1.57
N HIS A 145 -8.41 -5.63 -2.80
CA HIS A 145 -9.22 -4.53 -3.31
C HIS A 145 -10.59 -5.05 -3.75
N ASP A 146 -11.65 -4.39 -3.30
CA ASP A 146 -13.02 -4.65 -3.70
C ASP A 146 -13.54 -3.41 -4.43
N PHE A 147 -13.52 -3.45 -5.76
CA PHE A 147 -13.95 -2.32 -6.58
C PHE A 147 -15.47 -2.21 -6.71
N ASP A 148 -16.20 -3.27 -6.33
CA ASP A 148 -17.63 -3.37 -6.53
C ASP A 148 -18.42 -2.99 -5.26
N ALA A 149 -17.93 -3.33 -4.07
CA ALA A 149 -18.68 -3.11 -2.84
C ALA A 149 -17.81 -2.90 -1.60
N THR A 150 -18.47 -2.49 -0.51
CA THR A 150 -17.91 -2.57 0.83
C THR A 150 -18.44 -3.84 1.51
N PRO A 151 -17.57 -4.83 1.80
CA PRO A 151 -17.98 -6.00 2.56
C PRO A 151 -18.44 -5.63 3.98
N SER A 152 -19.11 -6.56 4.67
CA SER A 152 -19.46 -6.35 6.08
C SER A 152 -18.21 -6.12 6.93
N ALA A 153 -18.35 -5.42 8.06
CA ALA A 153 -17.23 -5.18 8.96
C ALA A 153 -16.59 -6.50 9.45
N GLU A 154 -17.39 -7.53 9.69
CA GLU A 154 -16.93 -8.87 10.07
C GLU A 154 -16.07 -9.51 8.97
N GLU A 155 -16.48 -9.39 7.71
CA GLU A 155 -15.72 -9.91 6.57
C GLU A 155 -14.41 -9.12 6.38
N ILE A 156 -14.45 -7.78 6.50
CA ILE A 156 -13.23 -6.94 6.43
C ILE A 156 -12.22 -7.37 7.51
N VAL A 157 -12.67 -7.49 8.76
CA VAL A 157 -11.82 -7.94 9.88
C VAL A 157 -11.29 -9.36 9.62
N SER A 158 -12.14 -10.27 9.13
CA SER A 158 -11.74 -11.64 8.77
C SER A 158 -10.63 -11.66 7.72
N ARG A 159 -10.75 -10.88 6.65
CA ARG A 159 -9.73 -10.77 5.59
C ARG A 159 -8.41 -10.25 6.13
N LEU A 160 -8.43 -9.15 6.90
CA LEU A 160 -7.23 -8.57 7.50
C LEU A 160 -6.53 -9.54 8.47
N ARG A 161 -7.30 -10.28 9.26
CA ARG A 161 -6.76 -11.34 10.14
C ARG A 161 -6.13 -12.48 9.35
N ARG A 162 -6.76 -12.93 8.26
CA ARG A 162 -6.21 -13.99 7.39
C ARG A 162 -4.90 -13.55 6.72
N MET A 163 -4.77 -12.28 6.35
CA MET A 163 -3.50 -11.71 5.87
C MET A 163 -2.42 -11.74 6.97
N GLN A 164 -2.78 -11.35 8.20
CA GLN A 164 -1.90 -11.40 9.37
C GLN A 164 -1.41 -12.84 9.66
N GLU A 165 -2.33 -13.81 9.61
CA GLU A 165 -2.07 -15.25 9.81
C GLU A 165 -1.21 -15.85 8.70
N ALA A 166 -1.32 -15.34 7.47
CA ALA A 166 -0.49 -15.74 6.34
C ALA A 166 0.92 -15.13 6.36
N GLY A 167 1.23 -14.27 7.32
CA GLY A 167 2.58 -13.70 7.51
C GLY A 167 2.76 -12.27 7.00
N ALA A 168 1.72 -11.61 6.47
CA ALA A 168 1.84 -10.24 5.95
C ALA A 168 2.32 -9.25 7.01
N ASP A 169 3.36 -8.45 6.74
CA ASP A 169 3.83 -7.43 7.68
C ASP A 169 2.82 -6.29 7.83
N VAL A 170 2.09 -5.97 6.75
CA VAL A 170 1.05 -4.94 6.73
C VAL A 170 -0.19 -5.47 5.97
N PRO A 171 -1.24 -5.93 6.66
CA PRO A 171 -2.53 -6.20 6.05
C PRO A 171 -3.15 -4.93 5.45
N LYS A 172 -3.58 -4.99 4.18
CA LYS A 172 -4.15 -3.86 3.45
C LYS A 172 -5.50 -4.22 2.82
N LEU A 173 -6.51 -3.37 3.01
CA LEU A 173 -7.82 -3.53 2.37
C LEU A 173 -8.35 -2.21 1.81
N ALA A 174 -8.78 -2.22 0.56
CA ALA A 174 -9.48 -1.11 -0.06
C ALA A 174 -10.85 -1.56 -0.58
N CYS A 175 -11.90 -0.78 -0.38
CA CYS A 175 -13.24 -1.12 -0.87
C CYS A 175 -14.00 0.10 -1.41
N THR A 176 -14.95 -0.12 -2.33
CA THR A 176 -15.80 0.93 -2.90
C THR A 176 -17.08 1.10 -2.06
N PRO A 177 -17.35 2.30 -1.53
CA PRO A 177 -18.62 2.60 -0.86
C PRO A 177 -19.73 2.89 -1.87
N HIS A 178 -20.96 2.45 -1.60
CA HIS A 178 -22.15 2.89 -2.32
C HIS A 178 -22.82 4.09 -1.66
N ASP A 179 -22.66 4.23 -0.34
CA ASP A 179 -23.16 5.35 0.45
C ASP A 179 -22.24 5.65 1.65
N THR A 180 -22.63 6.61 2.47
CA THR A 180 -21.87 6.97 3.67
C THR A 180 -21.96 5.94 4.80
N GLY A 181 -22.97 5.05 4.78
CA GLY A 181 -23.06 3.91 5.69
C GLY A 181 -21.97 2.87 5.43
N ASP A 182 -21.61 2.65 4.17
CA ASP A 182 -20.46 1.82 3.80
C ASP A 182 -19.14 2.40 4.33
N LEU A 183 -18.95 3.72 4.26
CA LEU A 183 -17.80 4.38 4.89
C LEU A 183 -17.76 4.09 6.40
N LEU A 184 -18.89 4.21 7.11
CA LEU A 184 -18.95 3.88 8.55
C LEU A 184 -18.61 2.40 8.81
N THR A 185 -19.03 1.51 7.92
CA THR A 185 -18.73 0.07 8.00
C THR A 185 -17.22 -0.17 7.93
N LEU A 186 -16.51 0.45 6.96
CA LEU A 186 -15.06 0.33 6.88
C LEU A 186 -14.34 0.94 8.09
N LEU A 187 -14.73 2.14 8.53
CA LEU A 187 -14.11 2.80 9.69
C LEU A 187 -14.28 1.95 10.96
N SER A 188 -15.48 1.38 11.15
CA SER A 188 -15.77 0.47 12.26
C SER A 188 -14.90 -0.79 12.19
N ALA A 189 -14.77 -1.39 11.01
CA ALA A 189 -13.92 -2.57 10.80
C ALA A 189 -12.43 -2.27 11.06
N THR A 190 -11.96 -1.09 10.65
CA THR A 190 -10.58 -0.64 10.87
C THR A 190 -10.28 -0.52 12.36
N TRP A 191 -11.17 0.15 13.10
CA TRP A 191 -11.04 0.29 14.55
C TRP A 191 -11.11 -1.07 15.26
N LEU A 192 -12.07 -1.93 14.90
CA LEU A 192 -12.19 -3.27 15.46
C LEU A 192 -10.91 -4.09 15.23
N MET A 193 -10.38 -4.08 14.00
CA MET A 193 -9.13 -4.77 13.68
C MET A 193 -7.97 -4.21 14.50
N SER A 194 -7.77 -2.88 14.50
CA SER A 194 -6.65 -2.24 15.18
C SER A 194 -6.70 -2.43 16.71
N ALA A 195 -7.86 -2.23 17.33
CA ALA A 195 -7.98 -2.24 18.79
C ALA A 195 -7.99 -3.66 19.40
N HIS A 196 -8.46 -4.67 18.66
CA HIS A 196 -8.73 -5.99 19.24
C HIS A 196 -7.97 -7.16 18.61
N HIS A 197 -7.43 -7.01 17.40
CA HIS A 197 -6.92 -8.15 16.63
C HIS A 197 -5.51 -7.97 16.05
N ALA A 198 -5.15 -6.74 15.71
CA ALA A 198 -3.88 -6.42 15.07
C ALA A 198 -2.71 -6.59 16.04
N ASP A 199 -1.68 -7.31 15.60
CA ASP A 199 -0.37 -7.36 16.24
C ASP A 199 0.69 -6.60 15.46
N ARG A 200 0.28 -5.87 14.41
CA ARG A 200 1.10 -5.16 13.43
C ARG A 200 0.28 -4.06 12.74
N PRO A 201 0.89 -3.05 12.08
CA PRO A 201 0.14 -2.01 11.37
C PRO A 201 -0.77 -2.58 10.28
N ILE A 202 -1.92 -1.94 10.08
CA ILE A 202 -2.86 -2.22 8.99
C ILE A 202 -3.05 -0.98 8.13
N ILE A 203 -3.46 -1.16 6.89
CA ILE A 203 -3.84 -0.07 5.99
C ILE A 203 -5.26 -0.34 5.50
N THR A 204 -6.18 0.60 5.74
CA THR A 204 -7.53 0.52 5.19
C THR A 204 -7.90 1.82 4.49
N MET A 205 -8.70 1.71 3.44
CA MET A 205 -9.27 2.88 2.79
C MET A 205 -10.57 2.57 2.06
N SER A 206 -11.49 3.52 2.11
CA SER A 206 -12.68 3.55 1.29
C SER A 206 -12.37 4.40 0.07
N MET A 207 -12.62 3.84 -1.11
CA MET A 207 -12.30 4.47 -2.39
C MET A 207 -13.34 5.53 -2.77
N GLY A 208 -13.04 6.32 -3.80
CA GLY A 208 -13.98 7.32 -4.31
C GLY A 208 -14.09 8.55 -3.41
N ARG A 209 -15.04 9.42 -3.75
CA ARG A 209 -15.23 10.71 -3.06
C ARG A 209 -15.92 10.51 -1.71
N GLU A 210 -16.83 9.56 -1.66
CA GLU A 210 -17.62 9.16 -0.49
C GLU A 210 -16.69 8.57 0.59
N GLY A 211 -15.62 7.88 0.18
CA GLY A 211 -14.65 7.26 1.07
C GLY A 211 -13.57 8.19 1.64
N MET A 212 -13.53 9.46 1.21
CA MET A 212 -12.42 10.39 1.45
C MET A 212 -12.02 10.53 2.92
N LEU A 213 -12.99 10.51 3.86
CA LEU A 213 -12.70 10.61 5.29
C LEU A 213 -11.79 9.48 5.78
N SER A 214 -11.93 8.27 5.25
CA SER A 214 -11.05 7.14 5.61
C SER A 214 -9.57 7.41 5.33
N ARG A 215 -9.26 8.29 4.37
CA ARG A 215 -7.88 8.67 4.01
C ARG A 215 -7.28 9.70 4.98
N MET A 216 -8.12 10.39 5.75
CA MET A 216 -7.73 11.50 6.62
C MET A 216 -7.76 11.15 8.10
N THR A 217 -8.56 10.15 8.50
CA THR A 217 -8.84 9.84 9.90
C THR A 217 -8.11 8.60 10.43
N GLY A 218 -7.07 8.12 9.72
CA GLY A 218 -6.31 6.92 10.11
C GLY A 218 -5.80 6.95 11.56
N ALA A 219 -5.41 8.13 12.06
CA ALA A 219 -4.94 8.33 13.43
C ALA A 219 -6.00 8.02 14.52
N PHE A 220 -7.29 8.05 14.18
CA PHE A 220 -8.39 7.78 15.12
C PHE A 220 -8.85 6.32 15.06
N PHE A 221 -8.79 5.70 13.88
CA PHE A 221 -9.36 4.38 13.64
C PHE A 221 -8.31 3.29 13.47
N GLY A 222 -7.03 3.63 13.35
CA GLY A 222 -5.91 2.68 13.36
C GLY A 222 -5.36 2.28 11.98
N SER A 223 -5.65 3.05 10.92
CA SER A 223 -4.96 2.88 9.63
C SER A 223 -3.59 3.56 9.68
N ALA A 224 -2.53 2.78 9.51
CA ALA A 224 -1.14 3.21 9.71
C ALA A 224 -0.57 4.02 8.54
N ALA A 225 -1.21 3.99 7.38
CA ALA A 225 -0.82 4.77 6.23
C ALA A 225 -2.01 5.15 5.36
N THR A 226 -1.82 6.17 4.54
CA THR A 226 -2.82 6.68 3.58
C THR A 226 -2.15 7.00 2.25
N PHE A 227 -2.94 7.06 1.19
CA PHE A 227 -2.45 7.31 -0.16
C PHE A 227 -2.81 8.72 -0.62
N GLY A 228 -1.78 9.52 -0.92
CA GLY A 228 -1.90 10.82 -1.56
C GLY A 228 -1.49 10.77 -3.03
N MET A 229 -1.56 11.93 -3.69
CA MET A 229 -1.11 12.07 -5.08
C MET A 229 -0.23 13.30 -5.29
N VAL A 230 0.65 13.20 -6.29
CA VAL A 230 1.36 14.31 -6.91
C VAL A 230 1.03 14.28 -8.41
N GLY A 231 0.56 15.37 -8.97
CA GLY A 231 0.19 15.44 -10.39
C GLY A 231 -1.17 14.79 -10.69
N ARG A 232 -1.20 13.56 -11.21
CA ARG A 232 -2.44 12.84 -11.56
C ARG A 232 -2.76 11.75 -10.53
N PRO A 233 -4.03 11.53 -10.16
CA PRO A 233 -4.40 10.46 -9.25
C PRO A 233 -4.19 9.08 -9.89
N SER A 234 -3.73 8.10 -9.11
CA SER A 234 -3.64 6.67 -9.51
C SER A 234 -4.86 5.85 -9.11
N ALA A 235 -5.73 6.39 -8.25
CA ALA A 235 -6.98 5.77 -7.83
C ALA A 235 -8.05 6.86 -7.52
N PRO A 236 -9.35 6.56 -7.66
CA PRO A 236 -10.42 7.51 -7.36
C PRO A 236 -10.38 8.04 -5.92
N GLY A 237 -10.51 9.36 -5.77
CA GLY A 237 -10.58 10.03 -4.46
C GLY A 237 -9.23 10.33 -3.79
N GLN A 238 -8.11 10.24 -4.51
CA GLN A 238 -6.81 10.68 -3.97
C GLN A 238 -6.73 12.19 -3.82
N ILE A 239 -6.11 12.62 -2.73
CA ILE A 239 -5.97 14.03 -2.32
C ILE A 239 -4.53 14.47 -2.64
N PRO A 240 -4.31 15.68 -3.17
CA PRO A 240 -2.97 16.24 -3.33
C PRO A 240 -2.19 16.17 -2.01
N VAL A 241 -0.95 15.67 -2.05
CA VAL A 241 -0.14 15.41 -0.85
C VAL A 241 -0.02 16.63 0.09
N GLY A 242 0.13 17.83 -0.45
CA GLY A 242 0.23 19.05 0.35
C GLY A 242 -1.07 19.42 1.07
N GLU A 243 -2.24 19.04 0.55
CA GLU A 243 -3.52 19.16 1.26
C GLU A 243 -3.68 18.05 2.30
N LEU A 244 -3.34 16.82 1.91
CA LEU A 244 -3.43 15.66 2.80
C LEU A 244 -2.58 15.85 4.06
N ASN A 245 -1.32 16.27 3.92
CA ASN A 245 -0.43 16.49 5.07
C ASN A 245 -0.94 17.59 6.00
N ARG A 246 -1.50 18.68 5.45
CA ARG A 246 -2.12 19.73 6.27
C ARG A 246 -3.28 19.18 7.10
N ILE A 247 -4.13 18.35 6.49
CA ILE A 247 -5.26 17.73 7.19
C ILE A 247 -4.78 16.73 8.24
N LEU A 248 -3.81 15.87 7.91
CA LEU A 248 -3.25 14.90 8.84
C LEU A 248 -2.55 15.58 10.02
N GLY A 249 -1.81 16.66 9.77
CA GLY A 249 -1.18 17.47 10.83
C GLY A 249 -2.22 18.06 11.78
N LEU A 250 -3.25 18.72 11.24
CA LEU A 250 -4.34 19.30 12.04
C LEU A 250 -5.10 18.23 12.84
N LEU A 251 -5.47 17.12 12.21
CA LEU A 251 -6.21 16.04 12.87
C LEU A 251 -5.34 15.31 13.91
N GLY A 252 -4.04 15.17 13.64
CA GLY A 252 -3.09 14.51 14.51
C GLY A 252 -2.92 15.19 15.87
N GLU A 253 -3.07 16.51 15.95
CA GLU A 253 -3.06 17.26 17.22
C GLU A 253 -4.20 16.84 18.18
N TRP A 254 -5.27 16.25 17.64
CA TRP A 254 -6.46 15.83 18.39
C TRP A 254 -6.63 14.31 18.43
N ALA A 255 -5.71 13.57 17.82
CA ALA A 255 -5.78 12.10 17.80
C ALA A 255 -5.57 11.55 19.22
N PRO A 256 -6.21 10.41 19.56
CA PRO A 256 -5.95 9.74 20.83
C PRO A 256 -4.47 9.36 20.95
N GLU A 257 -3.92 9.41 22.16
CA GLU A 257 -2.64 8.78 22.44
C GLU A 257 -2.81 7.26 22.33
N HIS A 258 -2.06 6.63 21.42
CA HIS A 258 -2.09 5.20 21.14
C HIS A 258 -0.76 4.53 21.53
#